data_AF-A0A368NTI6-F1
#
_entry.id   AF-A0A368NTI6-F1
#
_cell.length_a   1.000
_cell.length_b   1.000
_cell.length_c   1.000
_cell.angle_alpha   90.00
_cell.angle_beta   90.00
_cell.angle_gamma   90.00
#
_symmetry.space_group_name_H-M   'P 1'
#
loop_
_entity.id
_entity.type
_entity.pdbx_description
1 polymer ?
#
loop_
_entity_poly.entity_id
_entity_poly.type
_entity_poly.pdbx_seq_one_letter_code
_entity_poly.pdbx_strand_id
1 'polypeptide(L)'
;MGVLLFCAAPTFAAEELAQDMLAEGISKLMYMNDSCGVTIEKEKVQEISKLYLYANGFSGDLQVDWEQVKATAAAEFEVLKKENPNGELCDKYAEQFESVLPLLKKHDATELDIE
;
A
#
# COMPACT_ATOMS: atom_id res chain seq x y z
N MET A 1 1.60 -43.95 5.67
CA MET A 1 2.38 -42.86 6.30
C MET A 1 2.41 -41.70 5.33
N GLY A 2 1.52 -40.73 5.52
CA GLY A 2 1.40 -39.57 4.65
C GLY A 2 2.44 -38.54 5.06
N VAL A 3 3.37 -38.23 4.15
CA VAL A 3 4.27 -37.09 4.30
C VAL A 3 3.45 -35.85 3.97
N LEU A 4 3.03 -35.12 5.01
CA LEU A 4 2.48 -33.78 4.84
C LEU A 4 3.62 -32.86 4.40
N LEU A 5 3.64 -32.57 3.10
CA LEU A 5 4.54 -31.59 2.51
C LEU A 5 4.04 -30.20 2.93
N PHE A 6 4.55 -29.68 4.06
CA PHE A 6 4.46 -28.25 4.35
C PHE A 6 5.40 -27.53 3.38
N CYS A 7 4.86 -27.02 2.27
CA CYS A 7 5.55 -26.00 1.48
C CYS A 7 5.57 -24.69 2.29
N ALA A 8 6.51 -24.58 3.22
CA ALA A 8 6.95 -23.27 3.68
C ALA A 8 7.72 -22.65 2.50
N ALA A 9 7.05 -21.77 1.75
CA ALA A 9 7.79 -20.85 0.88
C ALA A 9 8.85 -20.13 1.75
N PRO A 10 10.06 -19.89 1.24
CA PRO A 10 11.08 -19.19 2.01
C PRO A 10 10.51 -17.82 2.39
N THR A 11 10.49 -17.52 3.69
CA THR A 11 9.97 -16.28 4.28
C THR A 11 10.48 -15.03 3.57
N PHE A 12 11.73 -15.07 3.06
CA PHE A 12 12.36 -14.02 2.27
C PHE A 12 11.59 -13.63 1.00
N ALA A 13 10.99 -14.58 0.29
CA ALA A 13 10.23 -14.27 -0.93
C ALA A 13 8.88 -13.59 -0.61
N ALA A 14 8.30 -13.88 0.55
CA ALA A 14 7.10 -13.22 1.02
C ALA A 14 7.40 -11.79 1.52
N GLU A 15 8.54 -11.59 2.18
CA GLU A 15 8.98 -10.27 2.64
C GLU A 15 9.29 -9.35 1.46
N GLU A 16 10.04 -9.81 0.47
CA GLU A 16 10.35 -9.03 -0.75
C GLU A 16 9.06 -8.65 -1.50
N LEU A 17 8.16 -9.61 -1.72
CA LEU A 17 6.87 -9.35 -2.36
C LEU A 17 6.01 -8.36 -1.57
N ALA A 18 6.01 -8.45 -0.23
CA ALA A 18 5.29 -7.51 0.60
C ALA A 18 5.86 -6.09 0.50
N GLN A 19 7.18 -5.94 0.45
CA GLN A 19 7.82 -4.64 0.28
C GLN A 19 7.50 -4.02 -1.08
N ASP A 20 7.51 -4.81 -2.15
CA ASP A 20 7.14 -4.34 -3.49
C ASP A 20 5.67 -3.89 -3.52
N MET A 21 4.77 -4.67 -2.92
CA MET A 21 3.36 -4.29 -2.81
C MET A 21 3.13 -3.05 -1.94
N LEU A 22 3.95 -2.84 -0.90
CA LEU A 22 3.93 -1.61 -0.13
C LEU A 22 4.40 -0.43 -0.98
N ALA A 23 5.49 -0.59 -1.73
CA ALA A 23 6.01 0.46 -2.59
C ALA A 23 4.99 0.87 -3.66
N GLU A 24 4.37 -0.12 -4.30
CA GLU A 24 3.29 0.06 -5.28
C GLU A 24 2.06 0.74 -4.66
N GLY A 25 1.66 0.32 -3.47
CA GLY A 25 0.55 0.94 -2.76
C GLY A 25 0.82 2.42 -2.48
N ILE A 26 1.99 2.72 -1.93
CA ILE A 26 2.41 4.08 -1.58
C ILE A 26 2.53 4.96 -2.81
N SER A 27 3.14 4.48 -3.90
CA SER A 27 3.34 5.25 -5.13
C SER A 27 2.00 5.68 -5.76
N LYS A 28 1.01 4.78 -5.73
CA LYS A 28 -0.36 5.08 -6.18
C LYS A 28 -1.08 6.08 -5.28
N LEU A 29 -0.96 5.95 -3.96
CA LEU A 29 -1.53 6.92 -3.03
C LEU A 29 -0.90 8.32 -3.21
N MET A 30 0.41 8.39 -3.43
CA MET A 30 1.09 9.64 -3.78
C MET A 30 0.53 10.24 -5.08
N TYR A 31 0.33 9.42 -6.11
CA TYR A 31 -0.32 9.84 -7.36
C TYR A 31 -1.74 10.35 -7.15
N MET A 32 -2.55 9.66 -6.35
CA MET A 32 -3.91 10.11 -6.04
C MET A 32 -3.94 11.46 -5.30
N ASN A 33 -2.96 11.70 -4.42
CA ASN A 33 -2.84 12.96 -3.70
C ASN A 33 -2.36 14.12 -4.60
N ASP A 34 -1.40 13.86 -5.48
CA ASP A 34 -0.85 14.88 -6.38
C ASP A 34 -1.77 15.19 -7.57
N SER A 35 -2.32 14.16 -8.22
CA SER A 35 -3.00 14.28 -9.52
C SER A 35 -4.51 14.08 -9.47
N CYS A 36 -5.06 13.47 -8.41
CA CYS A 36 -6.51 13.17 -8.32
C CYS A 36 -7.26 14.00 -7.28
N GLY A 37 -6.58 14.93 -6.59
CA GLY A 37 -7.18 15.79 -5.56
C GLY A 37 -7.64 15.04 -4.30
N VAL A 38 -7.10 13.83 -4.05
CA VAL A 38 -7.42 13.05 -2.85
C VAL A 38 -6.43 13.39 -1.75
N THR A 39 -6.83 14.17 -0.74
CA THR A 39 -5.95 14.49 0.38
C THR A 39 -5.66 13.23 1.21
N ILE A 40 -4.38 12.84 1.25
CA ILE A 40 -3.90 11.69 2.02
C ILE A 40 -2.80 12.20 2.96
N GLU A 41 -3.06 12.08 4.27
CA GLU A 41 -2.04 12.40 5.27
C GLU A 41 -0.87 11.43 5.19
N LYS A 42 0.35 11.96 5.28
CA LYS A 42 1.59 11.19 5.16
C LYS A 42 1.68 10.08 6.21
N GLU A 43 1.16 10.35 7.39
CA GLU A 43 1.09 9.44 8.53
C GLU A 43 0.16 8.25 8.23
N LYS A 44 -0.93 8.47 7.49
CA LYS A 44 -1.89 7.43 7.11
C LYS A 44 -1.41 6.54 5.97
N VAL A 45 -0.54 7.05 5.08
CA VAL A 45 0.00 6.31 3.93
C VAL A 45 0.57 4.94 4.35
N GLN A 46 1.35 4.90 5.44
CA GLN A 46 1.96 3.67 5.91
C GLN A 46 0.92 2.69 6.49
N GLU A 47 -0.04 3.18 7.26
CA GLU A 47 -1.09 2.36 7.87
C GLU A 47 -1.98 1.72 6.80
N ILE A 48 -2.30 2.47 5.75
CA ILE A 48 -3.14 1.96 4.66
C ILE A 48 -2.39 0.97 3.80
N SER A 49 -1.11 1.20 3.56
CA SER A 49 -0.29 0.25 2.81
C SER A 49 -0.16 -1.07 3.58
N LYS A 50 -0.11 -1.03 4.92
CA LYS A 50 -0.21 -2.23 5.77
C LYS A 50 -1.58 -2.90 5.71
N LEU A 51 -2.68 -2.13 5.73
CA LEU A 51 -4.03 -2.67 5.56
C LEU A 51 -4.24 -3.28 4.18
N TYR A 52 -3.65 -2.68 3.14
CA TYR A 52 -3.65 -3.19 1.78
C TYR A 52 -2.91 -4.52 1.69
N LEU A 53 -1.72 -4.64 2.31
CA LEU A 53 -1.04 -5.93 2.44
C LEU A 53 -1.91 -6.97 3.14
N TYR A 54 -2.54 -6.60 4.26
CA TYR A 54 -3.43 -7.50 5.00
C TYR A 54 -4.61 -7.99 4.15
N ALA A 55 -5.26 -7.08 3.41
CA ALA A 55 -6.33 -7.43 2.48
C ALA A 55 -5.88 -8.37 1.35
N ASN A 56 -4.58 -8.36 1.01
CA ASN A 56 -3.97 -9.23 0.01
C ASN A 56 -3.37 -10.52 0.61
N GLY A 57 -3.69 -10.86 1.86
CA GLY A 57 -3.33 -12.15 2.47
C GLY A 57 -1.97 -12.17 3.19
N PHE A 58 -1.30 -11.02 3.34
CA PHE A 58 -0.12 -10.92 4.18
C PHE A 58 -0.53 -10.75 5.64
N SER A 59 -0.24 -11.75 6.46
CA SER A 59 -0.50 -11.72 7.90
C SER A 59 0.76 -12.02 8.70
N GLY A 60 1.06 -11.21 9.72
CA GLY A 60 2.18 -11.42 10.64
C GLY A 60 3.18 -10.27 10.69
N ASP A 61 4.21 -10.42 11.53
CA ASP A 61 5.32 -9.47 11.63
C ASP A 61 6.25 -9.63 10.41
N LEU A 62 5.99 -8.85 9.37
CA LEU A 62 6.88 -8.73 8.22
C LEU A 62 8.08 -7.85 8.58
N GLN A 63 9.28 -8.31 8.30
CA GLN A 63 10.46 -7.44 8.33
C GLN A 63 10.46 -6.57 7.08
N VAL A 64 10.06 -5.32 7.25
CA VAL A 64 9.98 -4.32 6.17
C VAL A 64 11.12 -3.33 6.29
N ASP A 65 11.98 -3.29 5.28
CA ASP A 65 12.90 -2.19 5.04
C ASP A 65 12.13 -0.98 4.48
N TRP A 66 11.72 -0.10 5.39
CA TRP A 66 10.99 1.11 5.04
C TRP A 66 11.81 2.11 4.23
N GLU A 67 13.15 2.09 4.31
CA GLU A 67 13.97 2.97 3.47
C GLU A 67 13.92 2.52 2.02
N GLN A 68 14.05 1.21 1.79
CA GLN A 68 13.89 0.62 0.46
C GLN A 68 12.48 0.88 -0.10
N VAL A 69 11.43 0.59 0.67
CA VAL A 69 10.03 0.82 0.25
C VAL A 69 9.80 2.27 -0.15
N LYS A 70 10.27 3.24 0.65
CA LYS A 70 10.13 4.68 0.32
C LYS A 70 10.86 5.04 -0.97
N ALA A 71 12.08 4.52 -1.17
CA ALA A 71 12.87 4.80 -2.36
C ALA A 71 12.20 4.24 -3.63
N THR A 72 11.73 2.99 -3.57
CA THR A 72 11.01 2.34 -4.66
C THR A 72 9.69 3.07 -4.96
N ALA A 73 8.90 3.38 -3.94
CA ALA A 73 7.63 4.10 -4.11
C ALA A 73 7.81 5.47 -4.78
N ALA A 74 8.87 6.22 -4.39
CA ALA A 74 9.18 7.50 -5.01
C ALA A 74 9.56 7.33 -6.49
N ALA A 75 10.37 6.33 -6.83
CA ALA A 75 10.75 6.05 -8.22
C ALA A 75 9.53 5.67 -9.07
N GLU A 76 8.65 4.82 -8.55
CA GLU A 76 7.41 4.44 -9.24
C GLU A 76 6.45 5.61 -9.40
N PHE A 77 6.32 6.47 -8.38
CA PHE A 77 5.48 7.66 -8.46
C PHE A 77 5.93 8.59 -9.60
N GLU A 78 7.24 8.79 -9.78
CA GLU A 78 7.77 9.57 -10.90
C GLU A 78 7.44 8.95 -12.26
N VAL A 79 7.47 7.62 -12.36
CA VAL A 79 7.04 6.90 -13.57
C VAL A 79 5.54 7.13 -13.81
N LEU A 80 4.70 6.94 -12.79
CA LEU A 80 3.25 7.15 -12.89
C LEU A 80 2.92 8.56 -13.35
N LYS A 81 3.55 9.58 -12.76
CA LYS A 81 3.36 10.99 -13.10
C LYS A 81 3.83 11.33 -14.51
N LYS A 82 4.95 10.75 -14.95
CA LYS A 82 5.47 10.94 -16.30
C LYS A 82 4.55 10.34 -17.36
N GLU A 83 4.04 9.14 -17.10
CA GLU A 83 3.20 8.39 -18.06
C GLU A 83 1.74 8.85 -18.04
N ASN A 84 1.26 9.36 -16.91
CA ASN A 84 -0.13 9.75 -16.69
C ASN A 84 -0.20 11.13 -16.03
N PRO A 85 0.24 12.21 -16.70
CA PRO A 85 0.39 13.52 -16.07
C PRO A 85 -0.93 14.24 -15.77
N ASN A 86 -2.08 13.76 -16.26
CA ASN A 86 -3.36 14.44 -16.13
C ASN A 86 -4.39 13.66 -15.31
N GLY A 87 -3.95 12.69 -14.49
CA GLY A 87 -4.87 11.92 -13.64
C GLY A 87 -5.58 10.77 -14.37
N GLU A 88 -5.01 10.25 -15.45
CA GLU A 88 -5.61 9.18 -16.27
C GLU A 88 -5.89 7.90 -15.47
N LEU A 89 -5.22 7.72 -14.32
CA LEU A 89 -5.37 6.57 -13.44
C LEU A 89 -6.25 6.82 -12.20
N CYS A 90 -6.83 8.02 -12.07
CA CYS A 90 -7.58 8.41 -10.87
C CYS A 90 -8.76 7.49 -10.57
N ASP A 91 -9.61 7.21 -11.56
CA ASP A 91 -10.78 6.35 -11.36
C ASP A 91 -10.37 4.92 -11.01
N LYS A 92 -9.34 4.39 -11.70
CA LYS A 92 -8.79 3.05 -11.45
C LYS A 92 -8.28 2.91 -10.02
N TYR A 93 -7.52 3.89 -9.53
CA TYR A 93 -6.99 3.83 -8.17
C TYR A 93 -8.06 4.14 -7.12
N ALA A 94 -9.06 4.96 -7.44
CA ALA A 94 -10.21 5.17 -6.58
C ALA A 94 -10.97 3.86 -6.31
N GLU A 95 -11.16 3.04 -7.35
CA GLU A 95 -11.76 1.70 -7.23
C GLU A 95 -10.83 0.74 -6.44
N GLN A 96 -9.54 0.71 -6.78
CA GLN A 96 -8.57 -0.17 -6.11
C GLN A 96 -8.51 0.07 -4.60
N PHE A 97 -8.64 1.31 -4.16
CA PHE A 97 -8.58 1.69 -2.75
C PHE A 97 -9.96 1.99 -2.13
N GLU A 98 -11.07 1.65 -2.79
CA GLU A 98 -12.43 2.01 -2.34
C GLU A 98 -12.69 1.60 -0.88
N SER A 99 -12.21 0.43 -0.46
CA SER A 99 -12.38 -0.09 0.90
C SER A 99 -11.57 0.66 1.97
N VAL A 100 -10.50 1.35 1.58
CA VAL A 100 -9.57 2.04 2.51
C VAL A 100 -9.60 3.57 2.38
N LEU A 101 -10.08 4.12 1.26
CA LEU A 101 -10.26 5.56 1.04
C LEU A 101 -11.16 6.26 2.08
N PRO A 102 -12.22 5.63 2.62
CA PRO A 102 -12.96 6.23 3.73
C PRO A 102 -12.08 6.46 4.97
N LEU A 103 -11.10 5.60 5.23
CA LEU A 103 -10.15 5.76 6.34
C LEU A 103 -9.15 6.90 6.07
N LEU A 104 -8.91 7.19 4.78
CA LEU A 104 -8.10 8.33 4.33
C LEU A 104 -8.78 9.67 4.51
N LYS A 105 -10.07 9.74 4.14
CA LYS A 105 -10.83 10.99 4.09
C LYS A 105 -11.39 11.41 5.45
N LYS A 106 -11.43 10.51 6.43
CA LYS A 106 -12.11 10.74 7.72
C LYS A 106 -11.11 10.84 8.89
N HIS A 107 -11.29 11.93 9.65
CA HIS A 107 -10.77 12.26 10.99
C HIS A 107 -9.33 12.77 11.14
N ASP A 108 -9.22 14.02 11.63
CA ASP A 108 -8.26 14.43 12.65
C ASP A 108 -8.22 13.34 13.73
N ALA A 109 -7.02 12.83 14.04
CA ALA A 109 -6.63 11.68 14.85
C ALA A 109 -7.40 11.34 16.16
N THR A 110 -8.72 11.22 16.16
CA THR A 110 -9.51 10.85 17.33
C THR A 110 -10.64 9.90 16.95
N GLU A 111 -10.70 8.79 17.70
CA GLU A 111 -11.71 7.71 17.65
C GLU A 111 -11.66 6.76 16.45
N LEU A 112 -10.61 5.94 16.43
CA LEU A 112 -10.83 4.51 16.21
C LEU A 112 -11.21 3.90 17.56
N ASP A 113 -12.49 3.97 17.91
CA ASP A 113 -13.04 3.12 18.96
C ASP A 113 -13.05 1.67 18.44
N ILE A 114 -11.98 0.96 18.76
CA ILE A 114 -11.96 -0.49 18.77
C ILE A 114 -12.41 -0.88 20.18
N GLU A 115 -13.70 -1.19 20.34
CA GLU A 115 -14.20 -1.96 21.50
C GLU A 115 -13.80 -3.44 21.38
#